data_AF-A0A7K1ZDV5-F1
#
_entry.id   AF-A0A7K1ZDV5-F1
#
_cell.length_a   1.000
_cell.length_b   1.000
_cell.length_c   1.000
_cell.angle_alpha   90.00
_cell.angle_beta   90.00
_cell.angle_gamma   90.00
#
_symmetry.space_group_name_H-M   'P 1'
#
loop_
_entity.id
_entity.type
_entity.pdbx_description
1 polymer ?
#
loop_
_entity_poly.entity_id
_entity_poly.type
_entity_poly.pdbx_seq_one_letter_code
_entity_poly.pdbx_strand_id
1 'polypeptide(L)'
;MNRASKRLRDSIGEKLSTITISSTSSDEAVFLGQNVSKLSPLIGNLIERRIPSLLSQDASRGSLKWKRQDPDFPDAVLFDEGTPTGAGFEVKAWFPMATEITGRFRESQNLLAGKDIRVAVVAWMLSDIVFGTPQIVGILVADALSIARARDQHYHNPPYYICEEPQDTASRTRNLQQTNVLGFKLQDGDINRLHAVMNLSGLSDATDSETEEGRALSRDLLATATYRQDSNFAKIDRIKHPEVEGFKANILAQQFRGRPIADWAKDVRTLTRNNDKTPAEALRLAVEQIEGLYGAQHT
;
A
#
# COMPACT_ATOMS: atom_id res chain seq x y z
N MET A 1 -14.93 13.52 -6.21
CA MET A 1 -14.19 12.26 -6.04
C MET A 1 -14.92 10.97 -6.43
N ASN A 2 -16.22 10.81 -6.19
CA ASN A 2 -16.93 9.55 -6.49
C ASN A 2 -16.79 9.04 -7.93
N ARG A 3 -16.91 9.94 -8.93
CA ARG A 3 -16.71 9.59 -10.35
C ARG A 3 -15.29 9.09 -10.63
N ALA A 4 -14.28 9.79 -10.10
CA ALA A 4 -12.89 9.39 -10.23
C ALA A 4 -12.63 8.01 -9.59
N SER A 5 -13.21 7.77 -8.42
CA SER A 5 -13.12 6.47 -7.73
C SER A 5 -13.79 5.35 -8.53
N LYS A 6 -14.96 5.61 -9.13
CA LYS A 6 -15.62 4.67 -10.04
C LYS A 6 -14.73 4.39 -11.26
N ARG A 7 -14.15 5.43 -11.86
CA ARG A 7 -13.28 5.29 -13.04
C ARG A 7 -12.07 4.41 -12.76
N LEU A 8 -11.43 4.57 -11.59
CA LEU A 8 -10.37 3.65 -11.17
C LEU A 8 -10.90 2.21 -11.10
N ARG A 9 -12.03 1.96 -10.46
CA ARG A 9 -12.62 0.60 -10.40
C ARG A 9 -13.00 0.05 -11.78
N ASP A 10 -13.42 0.90 -12.71
CA ASP A 10 -13.72 0.49 -14.09
C ASP A 10 -12.46 0.01 -14.86
N SER A 11 -11.24 0.25 -14.34
CA SER A 11 -9.98 -0.26 -14.91
C SER A 11 -9.61 -1.68 -14.45
N ILE A 12 -10.43 -2.32 -13.60
CA ILE A 12 -10.22 -3.73 -13.23
C ILE A 12 -10.32 -4.59 -14.50
N GLY A 13 -9.34 -5.49 -14.68
CA GLY A 13 -9.17 -6.29 -15.88
C GLY A 13 -8.25 -5.64 -16.93
N GLU A 14 -7.87 -4.36 -16.79
CA GLU A 14 -6.92 -3.73 -17.71
C GLU A 14 -5.55 -4.39 -17.61
N LYS A 15 -4.96 -4.66 -18.79
CA LYS A 15 -3.58 -5.12 -18.93
C LYS A 15 -2.61 -3.93 -18.98
N LEU A 16 -1.50 -4.07 -18.25
CA LEU A 16 -0.36 -3.16 -18.26
C LEU A 16 0.65 -3.64 -19.30
N SER A 17 0.31 -3.50 -20.59
CA SER A 17 1.08 -4.01 -21.73
C SER A 17 2.49 -3.42 -21.93
N THR A 18 2.92 -2.51 -21.05
CA THR A 18 4.30 -1.98 -21.05
C THR A 18 5.34 -3.06 -20.75
N ILE A 19 4.96 -4.13 -20.03
CA ILE A 19 5.84 -5.24 -19.69
C ILE A 19 5.07 -6.55 -19.92
N THR A 20 5.74 -7.54 -20.50
CA THR A 20 5.24 -8.92 -20.54
C THR A 20 6.39 -9.84 -20.18
N ILE A 21 6.12 -10.80 -19.30
CA ILE A 21 7.06 -11.86 -18.95
C ILE A 21 6.68 -13.06 -19.79
N SER A 22 7.54 -13.44 -20.73
CA SER A 22 7.33 -14.69 -21.48
C SER A 22 7.87 -15.85 -20.67
N SER A 23 7.24 -17.02 -20.81
CA SER A 23 7.83 -18.30 -20.43
C SER A 23 7.78 -19.20 -21.66
N THR A 24 8.81 -20.03 -21.84
CA THR A 24 8.93 -20.95 -22.98
C THR A 24 8.84 -22.42 -22.57
N SER A 25 8.73 -22.68 -21.27
CA SER A 25 8.60 -24.00 -20.69
C SER A 25 8.03 -23.92 -19.28
N SER A 26 7.12 -24.85 -18.96
CA SER A 26 6.66 -25.12 -17.59
C SER A 26 7.78 -25.30 -16.56
N ASP A 27 9.00 -25.67 -16.95
CA ASP A 27 10.15 -25.78 -16.04
C ASP A 27 10.54 -24.43 -15.40
N GLU A 28 10.31 -23.32 -16.11
CA GLU A 28 10.60 -21.97 -15.62
C GLU A 28 9.60 -21.50 -14.56
N ALA A 29 8.43 -22.15 -14.46
CA ALA A 29 7.34 -21.73 -13.59
C ALA A 29 7.78 -21.58 -12.13
N VAL A 30 8.61 -22.51 -11.64
CA VAL A 30 9.16 -22.48 -10.27
C VAL A 30 10.04 -21.26 -10.07
N PHE A 31 10.98 -21.02 -11.01
CA PHE A 31 11.87 -19.87 -10.95
C PHE A 31 11.08 -18.55 -10.99
N LEU A 32 10.11 -18.45 -11.89
CA LEU A 32 9.26 -17.28 -12.01
C LEU A 32 8.40 -17.07 -10.76
N GLY A 33 7.80 -18.13 -10.21
CA GLY A 33 7.05 -18.06 -8.95
C GLY A 33 7.89 -17.55 -7.78
N GLN A 34 9.15 -17.96 -7.69
CA GLN A 34 10.06 -17.48 -6.64
C GLN A 34 10.48 -16.02 -6.81
N ASN A 35 10.43 -15.48 -8.04
CA ASN A 35 11.01 -14.18 -8.36
C ASN A 35 10.00 -13.10 -8.80
N VAL A 36 8.76 -13.47 -9.13
CA VAL A 36 7.74 -12.55 -9.69
C VAL A 36 7.47 -11.34 -8.81
N SER A 37 7.54 -11.48 -7.48
CA SER A 37 7.32 -10.38 -6.54
C SER A 37 8.35 -9.25 -6.68
N LYS A 38 9.54 -9.54 -7.23
CA LYS A 38 10.59 -8.56 -7.51
C LYS A 38 10.18 -7.55 -8.59
N LEU A 39 9.12 -7.82 -9.35
CA LEU A 39 8.55 -6.87 -10.33
C LEU A 39 7.76 -5.74 -9.66
N SER A 40 7.37 -5.90 -8.39
CA SER A 40 6.46 -4.97 -7.69
C SER A 40 6.88 -3.50 -7.73
N PRO A 41 8.17 -3.12 -7.54
CA PRO A 41 8.58 -1.72 -7.64
C PRO A 41 8.32 -1.11 -9.02
N LEU A 42 8.62 -1.86 -10.09
CA LEU A 42 8.43 -1.42 -11.46
C LEU A 42 6.94 -1.33 -11.81
N ILE A 43 6.15 -2.33 -11.43
CA ILE A 43 4.70 -2.31 -11.65
C ILE A 43 4.02 -1.20 -10.85
N GLY A 44 4.46 -0.94 -9.61
CA GLY A 44 4.00 0.19 -8.80
C GLY A 44 4.16 1.52 -9.53
N ASN A 45 5.37 1.83 -9.98
CA ASN A 45 5.66 3.05 -10.73
C ASN A 45 4.83 3.15 -12.03
N LEU A 46 4.60 2.03 -12.72
CA LEU A 46 3.77 2.01 -13.93
C LEU A 46 2.30 2.33 -13.62
N ILE A 47 1.74 1.79 -12.54
CA ILE A 47 0.37 2.05 -12.08
C ILE A 47 0.23 3.53 -11.68
N GLU A 48 1.13 4.04 -10.83
CA GLU A 48 1.18 5.45 -10.40
C GLU A 48 1.21 6.40 -11.59
N ARG A 49 2.05 6.11 -12.59
CA ARG A 49 2.14 6.91 -13.81
C ARG A 49 0.85 6.90 -14.63
N ARG A 50 0.12 5.78 -14.64
CA ARG A 50 -1.08 5.59 -15.49
C ARG A 50 -2.35 6.20 -14.88
N ILE A 51 -2.44 6.29 -13.56
CA ILE A 51 -3.64 6.76 -12.86
C ILE A 51 -4.10 8.15 -13.31
N PRO A 52 -3.25 9.19 -13.38
CA PRO A 52 -3.68 10.51 -13.87
C PRO A 52 -4.30 10.47 -15.27
N SER A 53 -3.76 9.64 -16.17
CA SER A 53 -4.31 9.45 -17.51
C SER A 53 -5.67 8.74 -17.47
N LEU A 54 -5.83 7.70 -16.66
CA LEU A 54 -7.12 7.00 -16.49
C LEU A 54 -8.21 7.93 -15.95
N LEU A 55 -7.85 8.79 -14.99
CA LEU A 55 -8.75 9.77 -14.40
C LEU A 55 -9.10 10.91 -15.37
N SER A 56 -8.19 11.26 -16.28
CA SER A 56 -8.36 12.35 -17.24
C SER A 56 -9.23 12.01 -18.45
N GLN A 57 -9.38 10.73 -18.80
CA GLN A 57 -10.23 10.29 -19.92
C GLN A 57 -11.70 10.69 -19.77
N ASP A 58 -12.13 10.96 -18.54
CA ASP A 58 -13.49 11.39 -18.17
C ASP A 58 -13.59 12.87 -17.75
N ALA A 59 -12.45 13.55 -17.55
CA ALA A 59 -12.36 14.84 -16.87
C ALA A 59 -12.58 16.06 -17.79
N SER A 60 -13.09 15.88 -19.01
CA SER A 60 -13.37 16.98 -19.95
C SER A 60 -14.65 17.76 -19.60
N ARG A 61 -14.77 18.25 -18.36
CA ARG A 61 -15.72 19.31 -18.01
C ARG A 61 -15.01 20.46 -17.32
N GLY A 62 -14.89 21.57 -18.03
CA GLY A 62 -14.37 22.83 -17.51
C GLY A 62 -12.86 22.82 -17.32
N SER A 63 -12.43 23.46 -16.24
CA SER A 63 -11.05 23.74 -15.86
C SER A 63 -10.36 22.63 -15.07
N LEU A 64 -11.11 21.60 -14.65
CA LEU A 64 -10.63 20.54 -13.77
C LEU A 64 -9.69 19.55 -14.48
N LYS A 65 -8.48 19.35 -13.96
CA LYS A 65 -7.46 18.47 -14.54
C LYS A 65 -6.74 17.65 -13.49
N TRP A 66 -6.65 16.34 -13.72
CA TRP A 66 -5.79 15.47 -12.94
C TRP A 66 -4.33 15.61 -13.38
N LYS A 67 -3.42 15.78 -12.43
CA LYS A 67 -1.98 15.82 -12.69
C LYS A 67 -1.26 14.88 -11.75
N ARG A 68 -0.22 14.22 -12.27
CA ARG A 68 0.73 13.47 -11.45
C ARG A 68 1.51 14.44 -10.56
N GLN A 69 1.78 14.05 -9.33
CA GLN A 69 2.82 14.65 -8.49
C GLN A 69 3.98 13.66 -8.41
N ASP A 70 5.20 14.15 -8.60
CA ASP A 70 6.44 13.39 -8.42
C ASP A 70 7.58 14.41 -8.24
N PRO A 71 8.25 14.47 -7.09
CA PRO A 71 8.21 13.55 -5.94
C PRO A 71 7.16 13.91 -4.87
N ASP A 72 6.20 14.78 -5.18
CA ASP A 72 5.28 15.36 -4.19
C ASP A 72 4.06 14.45 -3.88
N PHE A 73 3.43 14.66 -2.71
CA PHE A 73 2.22 13.93 -2.27
C PHE A 73 0.93 14.73 -2.54
N PRO A 74 -0.19 14.07 -2.88
CA PRO A 74 -0.33 12.66 -3.25
C PRO A 74 0.00 12.41 -4.72
N ASP A 75 0.21 11.15 -5.13
CA ASP A 75 0.60 10.76 -6.49
C ASP A 75 -0.24 11.38 -7.63
N ALA A 76 -1.54 11.57 -7.42
CA ALA A 76 -2.42 12.26 -8.35
C ALA A 76 -3.27 13.33 -7.66
N VAL A 77 -3.21 14.56 -8.16
CA VAL A 77 -3.96 15.71 -7.60
C VAL A 77 -4.91 16.28 -8.64
N LEU A 78 -6.10 16.67 -8.20
CA LEU A 78 -7.06 17.41 -9.01
C LEU A 78 -6.78 18.90 -8.90
N PHE A 79 -6.58 19.54 -10.05
CA PHE A 79 -6.36 20.98 -10.18
C PHE A 79 -7.57 21.65 -10.80
N ASP A 80 -7.85 22.87 -10.35
CA ASP A 80 -8.79 23.80 -10.97
C ASP A 80 -8.00 25.04 -11.45
N GLU A 81 -7.93 25.27 -12.75
CA GLU A 81 -7.17 26.37 -13.37
C GLU A 81 -5.71 26.51 -12.90
N GLY A 82 -5.10 25.40 -12.48
CA GLY A 82 -3.72 25.39 -11.99
C GLY A 82 -3.59 25.46 -10.46
N THR A 83 -4.68 25.63 -9.73
CA THR A 83 -4.73 25.59 -8.26
C THR A 83 -5.11 24.19 -7.77
N PRO A 84 -4.38 23.59 -6.81
CA PRO A 84 -4.78 22.32 -6.19
C PRO A 84 -6.11 22.45 -5.45
N THR A 85 -7.04 21.52 -5.70
CA THR A 85 -8.37 21.53 -5.05
C THR A 85 -8.37 20.93 -3.64
N GLY A 86 -7.27 20.30 -3.23
CA GLY A 86 -7.22 19.47 -2.03
C GLY A 86 -7.81 18.06 -2.22
N ALA A 87 -8.23 17.69 -3.44
CA ALA A 87 -8.64 16.33 -3.78
C ALA A 87 -7.53 15.56 -4.50
N GLY A 88 -7.34 14.28 -4.15
CA GLY A 88 -6.23 13.50 -4.69
C GLY A 88 -6.30 12.00 -4.42
N PHE A 89 -5.40 11.25 -5.06
CA PHE A 89 -5.18 9.83 -4.84
C PHE A 89 -3.72 9.56 -4.53
N GLU A 90 -3.49 8.89 -3.40
CA GLU A 90 -2.24 8.21 -3.09
C GLU A 90 -2.34 6.74 -3.51
N VAL A 91 -1.36 6.22 -4.24
CA VAL A 91 -1.46 4.94 -4.93
C VAL A 91 -0.55 3.93 -4.26
N LYS A 92 -1.06 2.72 -4.04
CA LYS A 92 -0.28 1.61 -3.50
C LYS A 92 -0.54 0.35 -4.30
N ALA A 93 0.49 -0.16 -4.97
CA ALA A 93 0.38 -1.42 -5.69
C ALA A 93 0.53 -2.62 -4.73
N TRP A 94 -0.25 -3.66 -4.98
CA TRP A 94 -0.20 -4.91 -4.23
C TRP A 94 -0.18 -6.11 -5.19
N PHE A 95 0.78 -7.01 -4.97
CA PHE A 95 0.81 -8.31 -5.61
C PHE A 95 0.24 -9.37 -4.65
N PRO A 96 -0.97 -9.94 -4.90
CA PRO A 96 -1.66 -10.82 -3.96
C PRO A 96 -0.91 -12.10 -3.56
N MET A 97 0.01 -12.60 -4.39
CA MET A 97 0.82 -13.77 -4.04
C MET A 97 1.99 -13.43 -3.10
N ALA A 98 2.27 -12.14 -2.86
CA ALA A 98 3.21 -11.71 -1.82
C ALA A 98 2.67 -12.00 -0.42
N THR A 99 3.53 -11.99 0.60
CA THR A 99 3.14 -12.31 1.99
C THR A 99 2.22 -11.27 2.63
N GLU A 100 2.38 -10.00 2.27
CA GLU A 100 1.63 -8.86 2.82
C GLU A 100 1.55 -7.71 1.79
N ILE A 101 0.63 -6.77 2.01
CA ILE A 101 0.63 -5.46 1.33
C ILE A 101 1.74 -4.61 1.95
N THR A 102 2.89 -4.52 1.29
CA THR A 102 4.08 -3.82 1.82
C THR A 102 4.03 -2.30 1.67
N GLY A 103 3.07 -1.77 0.90
CA GLY A 103 2.87 -0.33 0.72
C GLY A 103 2.69 0.37 2.07
N ARG A 104 3.42 1.46 2.28
CA ARG A 104 3.34 2.25 3.52
C ARG A 104 2.55 3.53 3.29
N PHE A 105 1.79 3.94 4.30
CA PHE A 105 1.05 5.20 4.31
C PHE A 105 1.37 5.98 5.59
N ARG A 106 2.28 6.94 5.49
CA ARG A 106 2.90 7.62 6.65
C ARG A 106 2.39 9.04 6.86
N GLU A 107 1.48 9.50 6.03
CA GLU A 107 1.02 10.88 6.05
C GLU A 107 0.27 11.20 7.34
N SER A 108 0.55 12.37 7.90
CA SER A 108 -0.06 12.84 9.14
C SER A 108 -1.56 13.07 9.02
N GLN A 109 -2.28 12.82 10.11
CA GLN A 109 -3.69 13.17 10.18
C GLN A 109 -3.90 14.67 9.99
N ASN A 110 -3.01 15.49 10.58
CA ASN A 110 -3.03 16.94 10.46
C ASN A 110 -2.86 17.43 9.00
N LEU A 111 -2.04 16.75 8.19
CA LEU A 111 -1.88 17.09 6.77
C LEU A 111 -3.08 16.70 5.93
N LEU A 112 -3.79 15.65 6.31
CA LEU A 112 -4.96 15.12 5.61
C LEU A 112 -6.26 15.83 6.01
N ALA A 113 -6.30 16.45 7.19
CA ALA A 113 -7.46 17.17 7.69
C ALA A 113 -7.94 18.25 6.68
N GLY A 114 -9.24 18.23 6.38
CA GLY A 114 -9.86 19.17 5.44
C GLY A 114 -9.60 18.90 3.95
N LYS A 115 -8.92 17.80 3.60
CA LYS A 115 -8.67 17.39 2.20
C LYS A 115 -9.49 16.16 1.83
N ASP A 116 -9.80 15.98 0.54
CA ASP A 116 -10.46 14.77 -0.01
C ASP A 116 -9.41 13.89 -0.69
N ILE A 117 -8.43 13.43 0.11
CA ILE A 117 -7.41 12.49 -0.35
C ILE A 117 -7.89 11.07 -0.11
N ARG A 118 -7.71 10.22 -1.12
CA ARG A 118 -8.03 8.79 -1.04
C ARG A 118 -6.77 7.96 -1.23
N VAL A 119 -6.69 6.81 -0.56
CA VAL A 119 -5.68 5.79 -0.89
C VAL A 119 -6.31 4.80 -1.87
N ALA A 120 -5.67 4.64 -3.03
CA ALA A 120 -6.00 3.64 -4.03
C ALA A 120 -5.05 2.44 -3.91
N VAL A 121 -5.52 1.34 -3.32
CA VAL A 121 -4.77 0.08 -3.29
C VAL A 121 -5.11 -0.73 -4.54
N VAL A 122 -4.13 -0.89 -5.43
CA VAL A 122 -4.29 -1.54 -6.74
C VAL A 122 -3.68 -2.94 -6.67
N ALA A 123 -4.55 -3.96 -6.61
CA ALA A 123 -4.15 -5.36 -6.69
C ALA A 123 -3.85 -5.73 -8.15
N TRP A 124 -2.68 -6.31 -8.40
CA TRP A 124 -2.25 -6.74 -9.73
C TRP A 124 -1.69 -8.16 -9.70
N MET A 125 -1.81 -8.89 -10.81
CA MET A 125 -1.18 -10.19 -11.04
C MET A 125 -0.66 -10.31 -12.47
N LEU A 126 0.17 -11.30 -12.77
CA LEU A 126 0.44 -11.64 -14.17
C LEU A 126 -0.73 -12.46 -14.75
N SER A 127 -0.97 -12.32 -16.06
CA SER A 127 -2.11 -12.96 -16.74
C SER A 127 -2.11 -14.47 -16.62
N ASP A 128 -0.93 -15.08 -16.50
CA ASP A 128 -0.71 -16.52 -16.53
C ASP A 128 -0.03 -16.97 -15.25
N ILE A 129 -0.50 -16.41 -14.12
CA ILE A 129 -0.08 -16.70 -12.75
C ILE A 129 1.33 -16.15 -12.46
N VAL A 130 2.37 -16.76 -13.02
CA VAL A 130 3.78 -16.40 -12.80
C VAL A 130 4.46 -15.82 -14.04
N PHE A 131 3.77 -15.81 -15.18
CA PHE A 131 4.20 -15.19 -16.43
C PHE A 131 3.01 -14.49 -17.12
N GLY A 132 3.29 -13.87 -18.25
CA GLY A 132 2.33 -13.10 -19.04
C GLY A 132 2.40 -11.61 -18.77
N THR A 133 1.31 -10.92 -19.07
CA THR A 133 1.21 -9.46 -18.92
C THR A 133 0.62 -9.12 -17.55
N PRO A 134 1.18 -8.15 -16.81
CA PRO A 134 0.55 -7.67 -15.58
C PRO A 134 -0.85 -7.13 -15.86
N GLN A 135 -1.79 -7.42 -14.98
CA GLN A 135 -3.18 -6.99 -15.08
C GLN A 135 -3.73 -6.60 -13.72
N ILE A 136 -4.64 -5.63 -13.72
CA ILE A 136 -5.34 -5.18 -12.52
C ILE A 136 -6.43 -6.20 -12.19
N VAL A 137 -6.41 -6.75 -10.98
CA VAL A 137 -7.41 -7.72 -10.51
C VAL A 137 -8.36 -7.13 -9.46
N GLY A 138 -8.02 -5.97 -8.90
CA GLY A 138 -8.93 -5.23 -8.04
C GLY A 138 -8.37 -3.91 -7.57
N ILE A 139 -9.28 -3.00 -7.20
CA ILE A 139 -8.92 -1.68 -6.70
C ILE A 139 -9.80 -1.35 -5.48
N LEU A 140 -9.15 -1.09 -4.35
CA LEU A 140 -9.76 -0.42 -3.21
C LEU A 140 -9.51 1.08 -3.35
N VAL A 141 -10.54 1.87 -3.04
CA VAL A 141 -10.41 3.32 -2.83
C VAL A 141 -10.98 3.61 -1.45
N ALA A 142 -10.12 3.96 -0.51
CA ALA A 142 -10.47 4.25 0.88
C ALA A 142 -10.10 5.70 1.23
N ASP A 143 -10.72 6.24 2.27
CA ASP A 143 -10.38 7.56 2.79
C ASP A 143 -8.97 7.56 3.39
N ALA A 144 -8.15 8.55 3.03
CA ALA A 144 -6.76 8.59 3.49
C ALA A 144 -6.67 8.92 4.99
N LEU A 145 -7.55 9.79 5.49
CA LEU A 145 -7.59 10.15 6.90
C LEU A 145 -8.03 8.96 7.77
N SER A 146 -8.99 8.15 7.31
CA SER A 146 -9.39 6.92 8.03
C SER A 146 -8.24 5.90 8.11
N ILE A 147 -7.43 5.78 7.07
CA ILE A 147 -6.23 4.92 7.07
C ILE A 147 -5.17 5.46 8.04
N ALA A 148 -4.92 6.78 8.05
CA ALA A 148 -3.99 7.39 9.02
C ALA A 148 -4.45 7.15 10.47
N ARG A 149 -5.74 7.33 10.75
CA ARG A 149 -6.34 7.03 12.07
C ARG A 149 -6.16 5.59 12.48
N ALA A 150 -6.50 4.64 11.60
CA ALA A 150 -6.34 3.21 11.90
C ALA A 150 -4.86 2.85 12.15
N ARG A 151 -3.93 3.47 11.42
CA ARG A 151 -2.49 3.32 11.66
C ARG A 151 -2.11 3.81 13.05
N ASP A 152 -2.48 5.05 13.39
CA ASP A 152 -2.06 5.66 14.65
C ASP A 152 -2.71 4.95 15.84
N GLN A 153 -4.00 4.59 15.75
CA GLN A 153 -4.68 3.77 16.76
C GLN A 153 -4.09 2.36 16.91
N HIS A 154 -3.57 1.78 15.83
CA HIS A 154 -2.94 0.47 15.89
C HIS A 154 -1.58 0.49 16.61
N TYR A 155 -0.81 1.57 16.40
CA TYR A 155 0.58 1.65 16.81
C TYR A 155 0.81 2.52 18.05
N HIS A 156 0.10 3.61 18.24
CA HIS A 156 0.31 4.54 19.35
C HIS A 156 -0.15 3.88 20.66
N ASN A 157 0.82 3.56 21.51
CA ASN A 157 0.61 2.95 22.82
C ASN A 157 1.78 3.35 23.74
N PRO A 158 1.87 4.63 24.14
CA PRO A 158 2.95 5.08 25.00
C PRO A 158 2.85 4.42 26.39
N PRO A 159 3.99 4.11 27.04
CA PRO A 159 5.34 4.44 26.61
C PRO A 159 5.97 3.38 25.67
N TYR A 160 5.28 2.28 25.37
CA TYR A 160 5.86 1.13 24.67
C TYR A 160 6.09 1.38 23.18
N TYR A 161 5.18 2.13 22.56
CA TYR A 161 5.25 2.46 21.15
C TYR A 161 4.70 3.87 20.90
N ILE A 162 5.49 4.71 20.23
CA ILE A 162 5.19 6.11 19.98
C ILE A 162 4.99 6.33 18.48
N CYS A 163 3.93 7.05 18.15
CA CYS A 163 3.71 7.64 16.84
C CYS A 163 4.07 9.12 16.97
N GLU A 164 5.17 9.53 16.33
CA GLU A 164 5.65 10.90 16.34
C GLU A 164 5.14 11.62 15.09
N GLU A 165 4.25 12.58 15.31
CA GLU A 165 3.73 13.46 14.27
C GLU A 165 4.79 14.50 13.85
N PRO A 166 4.85 14.86 12.55
CA PRO A 166 5.83 15.81 12.08
C PRO A 166 5.61 17.18 12.73
N GLN A 167 6.71 17.85 13.03
CA GLN A 167 6.68 19.23 13.49
C GLN A 167 6.18 20.16 12.37
N ASP A 168 5.61 21.30 12.75
CA ASP A 168 5.32 22.34 11.77
C ASP A 168 6.61 22.80 11.11
N THR A 169 6.74 22.47 9.83
CA THR A 169 7.88 22.79 8.99
C THR A 169 7.45 23.62 7.79
N ALA A 170 6.26 24.21 7.80
CA ALA A 170 5.70 24.96 6.67
C ALA A 170 6.60 26.13 6.20
N SER A 171 7.39 26.70 7.11
CA SER A 171 8.35 27.78 6.83
C SER A 171 9.67 27.30 6.21
N ARG A 172 9.93 25.98 6.19
CA ARG A 172 11.16 25.40 5.59
C ARG A 172 11.02 25.29 4.09
N THR A 173 12.17 25.21 3.39
CA THR A 173 12.20 24.89 1.96
C THR A 173 11.48 23.56 1.72
N ARG A 174 10.77 23.45 0.59
CA ARG A 174 9.85 22.33 0.28
C ARG A 174 10.46 20.94 0.52
N ASN A 175 11.74 20.75 0.21
CA ASN A 175 12.47 19.49 0.39
C ASN A 175 12.82 19.14 1.85
N LEU A 176 12.65 20.07 2.79
CA LEU A 176 12.90 19.91 4.23
C LEU A 176 11.61 19.86 5.05
N GLN A 177 10.45 19.95 4.39
CA GLN A 177 9.16 19.82 5.03
C GLN A 177 8.91 18.36 5.39
N GLN A 178 8.60 18.10 6.66
CA GLN A 178 8.27 16.78 7.15
C GLN A 178 6.75 16.63 7.15
N THR A 179 6.28 15.61 6.45
CA THR A 179 4.84 15.30 6.30
C THR A 179 4.46 13.96 6.90
N ASN A 180 5.48 13.18 7.29
CA ASN A 180 5.35 11.79 7.67
C ASN A 180 5.40 11.61 9.18
N VAL A 181 4.45 10.82 9.69
CA VAL A 181 4.48 10.23 11.02
C VAL A 181 5.55 9.15 11.06
N LEU A 182 6.27 9.08 12.18
CA LEU A 182 7.27 8.07 12.46
C LEU A 182 6.80 7.16 13.59
N GLY A 183 7.14 5.88 13.51
CA GLY A 183 6.84 4.90 14.56
C GLY A 183 8.09 4.48 15.31
N PHE A 184 8.04 4.49 16.64
CA PHE A 184 9.16 4.23 17.53
C PHE A 184 8.78 3.18 18.57
N LYS A 185 9.57 2.11 18.67
CA LYS A 185 9.38 1.05 19.67
C LYS A 185 10.41 1.20 20.79
N LEU A 186 9.98 1.16 22.05
CA LEU A 186 10.86 1.19 23.21
C LEU A 186 11.87 0.04 23.14
N GLN A 187 13.14 0.33 23.43
CA GLN A 187 14.22 -0.67 23.52
C GLN A 187 14.73 -0.81 24.94
N ASP A 188 14.98 0.31 25.60
CA ASP A 188 15.53 0.37 26.95
C ASP A 188 15.03 1.64 27.65
N GLY A 189 14.68 1.50 28.93
CA GLY A 189 14.10 2.58 29.73
C GLY A 189 13.45 2.06 31.01
N ASP A 190 13.53 2.88 32.06
CA ASP A 190 12.81 2.61 33.31
C ASP A 190 11.31 2.89 33.11
N ILE A 191 10.52 1.83 33.01
CA ILE A 191 9.07 1.88 32.80
C ILE A 191 8.37 2.70 33.91
N ASN A 192 8.83 2.62 35.16
CA ASN A 192 8.24 3.40 36.24
C ASN A 192 8.48 4.90 36.04
N ARG A 193 9.68 5.26 35.57
CA ARG A 193 10.01 6.64 35.22
C ARG A 193 9.18 7.14 34.04
N LEU A 194 8.95 6.32 33.03
CA LEU A 194 8.14 6.68 31.87
C LEU A 194 6.66 6.87 32.24
N HIS A 195 6.11 6.01 33.10
CA HIS A 195 4.77 6.23 33.65
C HIS A 195 4.70 7.47 34.54
N ALA A 196 5.76 7.80 35.28
CA ALA A 196 5.81 9.05 36.05
C ALA A 196 5.75 10.29 35.14
N VAL A 197 6.44 10.27 33.99
CA VAL A 197 6.34 11.34 32.97
C VAL A 197 4.89 11.48 32.48
N MET A 198 4.25 10.37 32.11
CA MET A 198 2.85 10.38 31.66
C MET A 198 1.89 10.93 32.73
N ASN A 199 2.04 10.48 33.98
CA ASN A 199 1.21 10.90 35.11
C ASN A 199 1.38 12.39 35.43
N LEU A 200 2.61 12.92 35.38
CA LEU A 200 2.87 14.34 35.63
C LEU A 200 2.21 15.23 34.57
N SER A 201 2.15 14.78 33.32
CA SER A 201 1.47 15.50 32.24
C SER A 201 -0.06 15.31 32.26
N GLY A 202 -0.59 14.41 33.11
CA GLY A 202 -2.00 14.03 33.12
C GLY A 202 -2.45 13.30 31.83
N LEU A 203 -1.50 12.75 31.09
CA LEU A 203 -1.71 12.10 29.80
C LEU A 203 -1.64 10.59 29.93
N SER A 204 -2.28 9.88 29.01
CA SER A 204 -2.41 8.42 29.06
C SER A 204 -2.00 7.79 27.74
N ASP A 205 -2.03 6.46 27.69
CA ASP A 205 -1.88 5.68 26.46
C ASP A 205 -2.99 5.95 25.44
N ALA A 206 -4.13 6.48 25.89
CA ALA A 206 -5.24 6.91 25.03
C ALA A 206 -5.08 8.35 24.48
N THR A 207 -3.99 9.05 24.80
CA THR A 207 -3.75 10.39 24.24
C THR A 207 -3.40 10.27 22.76
N ASP A 208 -4.25 10.82 21.91
CA ASP A 208 -4.09 10.80 20.45
C ASP A 208 -2.80 11.53 20.01
N SER A 209 -1.99 10.89 19.16
CA SER A 209 -0.66 11.39 18.79
C SER A 209 -0.69 12.70 18.00
N GLU A 210 -1.76 12.98 17.26
CA GLU A 210 -1.91 14.17 16.43
C GLU A 210 -2.18 15.46 17.21
N THR A 211 -2.61 15.33 18.47
CA THR A 211 -2.90 16.46 19.36
C THR A 211 -1.60 17.17 19.81
N GLU A 212 -1.70 18.40 20.31
CA GLU A 212 -0.53 19.08 20.86
C GLU A 212 -0.01 18.33 22.10
N GLU A 213 -0.92 17.84 22.92
CA GLU A 213 -0.64 17.02 24.10
C GLU A 213 0.07 15.72 23.73
N GLY A 214 -0.43 14.99 22.73
CA GLY A 214 0.20 13.76 22.23
C GLY A 214 1.59 14.00 21.63
N ARG A 215 1.78 15.11 20.90
CA ARG A 215 3.09 15.53 20.38
C ARG A 215 4.06 15.91 21.50
N ALA A 216 3.59 16.59 22.55
CA ALA A 216 4.40 16.91 23.72
C ALA A 216 4.81 15.63 24.47
N LEU A 217 3.86 14.72 24.73
CA LEU A 217 4.13 13.44 25.39
C LEU A 217 5.15 12.61 24.61
N SER A 218 4.98 12.49 23.29
CA SER A 218 5.89 11.76 22.43
C SER A 218 7.33 12.29 22.54
N ARG A 219 7.48 13.63 22.56
CA ARG A 219 8.78 14.30 22.69
C ARG A 219 9.43 14.01 24.04
N ASP A 220 8.67 14.10 25.12
CA ASP A 220 9.18 13.87 26.48
C ASP A 220 9.62 12.41 26.67
N LEU A 221 8.85 11.46 26.15
CA LEU A 221 9.19 10.03 26.20
C LEU A 221 10.43 9.72 25.36
N LEU A 222 10.51 10.23 24.13
CA LEU A 222 11.68 10.06 23.25
C LEU A 222 12.95 10.68 23.84
N ALA A 223 12.83 11.73 24.66
CA ALA A 223 13.95 12.32 25.39
C ALA A 223 14.35 11.53 26.66
N THR A 224 13.44 10.72 27.20
CA THR A 224 13.62 10.03 28.49
C THR A 224 14.17 8.61 28.35
N ALA A 225 13.90 7.93 27.23
CA ALA A 225 14.30 6.54 27.02
C ALA A 225 14.78 6.27 25.60
N THR A 226 15.36 5.08 25.39
CA THR A 226 15.88 4.68 24.08
C THR A 226 14.78 4.01 23.26
N TYR A 227 14.46 4.60 22.12
CA TYR A 227 13.53 4.04 21.15
C TYR A 227 14.23 3.70 19.83
N ARG A 228 13.74 2.65 19.16
CA ARG A 228 14.16 2.28 17.81
C ARG A 228 13.04 2.58 16.83
N GLN A 229 13.37 3.26 15.72
CA GLN A 229 12.43 3.46 14.63
C GLN A 229 12.01 2.11 14.02
N ASP A 230 10.71 1.88 13.88
CA ASP A 230 10.18 0.63 13.33
C ASP A 230 10.02 0.70 11.81
N SER A 231 10.77 -0.17 11.12
CA SER A 231 10.67 -0.33 9.67
C SER A 231 9.34 -0.95 9.22
N ASN A 232 8.61 -1.61 10.11
CA ASN A 232 7.29 -2.15 9.83
C ASN A 232 6.14 -1.15 10.01
N PHE A 233 6.40 -0.01 10.65
CA PHE A 233 5.41 1.04 10.84
C PHE A 233 4.76 1.43 9.51
N ALA A 234 3.44 1.64 9.58
CA ALA A 234 2.60 2.14 8.49
C ALA A 234 2.38 1.21 7.29
N LYS A 235 2.80 -0.07 7.33
CA LYS A 235 2.41 -1.03 6.29
C LYS A 235 0.89 -1.21 6.29
N ILE A 236 0.25 -0.99 5.14
CA ILE A 236 -1.21 -1.01 5.01
C ILE A 236 -1.83 -2.33 5.47
N ASP A 237 -1.13 -3.46 5.27
CA ASP A 237 -1.62 -4.77 5.70
C ASP A 237 -1.70 -4.96 7.22
N ARG A 238 -1.04 -4.09 8.01
CA ARG A 238 -0.83 -4.31 9.45
C ARG A 238 -1.68 -3.43 10.35
N ILE A 239 -2.34 -2.42 9.79
CA ILE A 239 -3.10 -1.41 10.54
C ILE A 239 -4.56 -1.82 10.83
N LYS A 240 -4.96 -3.04 10.42
CA LYS A 240 -6.31 -3.61 10.66
C LYS A 240 -7.47 -2.71 10.18
N HIS A 241 -7.27 -1.93 9.13
CA HIS A 241 -8.32 -1.08 8.57
C HIS A 241 -9.43 -1.94 7.94
N PRO A 242 -10.72 -1.82 8.33
CA PRO A 242 -11.77 -2.74 7.92
C PRO A 242 -11.94 -2.88 6.39
N GLU A 243 -11.89 -1.78 5.64
CA GLU A 243 -12.01 -1.84 4.18
C GLU A 243 -10.80 -2.50 3.52
N VAL A 244 -9.60 -2.37 4.11
CA VAL A 244 -8.38 -3.00 3.59
C VAL A 244 -8.44 -4.51 3.83
N GLU A 245 -8.85 -4.93 5.02
CA GLU A 245 -9.02 -6.34 5.36
C GLU A 245 -10.12 -6.99 4.50
N GLY A 246 -11.26 -6.32 4.34
CA GLY A 246 -12.34 -6.76 3.46
C GLY A 246 -11.90 -6.86 2.00
N PHE A 247 -11.18 -5.87 1.49
CA PHE A 247 -10.61 -5.90 0.15
C PHE A 247 -9.64 -7.07 -0.04
N LYS A 248 -8.71 -7.27 0.90
CA LYS A 248 -7.75 -8.38 0.86
C LYS A 248 -8.46 -9.74 0.84
N ALA A 249 -9.41 -9.94 1.73
CA ALA A 249 -10.20 -11.18 1.78
C ALA A 249 -10.94 -11.43 0.46
N ASN A 250 -11.57 -10.39 -0.08
CA ASN A 250 -12.29 -10.48 -1.36
C ASN A 250 -11.35 -10.84 -2.50
N ILE A 251 -10.19 -10.19 -2.64
CA ILE A 251 -9.22 -10.48 -3.70
C ILE A 251 -8.69 -11.89 -3.59
N LEU A 252 -8.31 -12.34 -2.40
CA LEU A 252 -7.79 -13.70 -2.20
C LEU A 252 -8.84 -14.77 -2.51
N ALA A 253 -10.13 -14.48 -2.33
CA ALA A 253 -11.22 -15.40 -2.64
C ALA A 253 -11.60 -15.45 -4.14
N GLN A 254 -11.16 -14.49 -4.96
CA GLN A 254 -11.50 -14.47 -6.38
C GLN A 254 -10.92 -15.66 -7.14
N GLN A 255 -11.70 -16.18 -8.08
CA GLN A 255 -11.25 -17.21 -9.01
C GLN A 255 -10.30 -16.61 -10.04
N PHE A 256 -9.13 -17.24 -10.18
CA PHE A 256 -8.11 -16.88 -11.13
C PHE A 256 -7.51 -18.13 -11.76
N ARG A 257 -7.63 -18.28 -13.08
CA ARG A 257 -7.16 -19.49 -13.80
C ARG A 257 -7.66 -20.79 -13.14
N GLY A 258 -8.95 -20.82 -12.78
CA GLY A 258 -9.64 -22.00 -12.25
C GLY A 258 -9.44 -22.30 -10.76
N ARG A 259 -8.65 -21.47 -10.04
CA ARG A 259 -8.44 -21.62 -8.58
C ARG A 259 -8.54 -20.28 -7.86
N PRO A 260 -8.92 -20.23 -6.57
CA PRO A 260 -8.80 -19.02 -5.77
C PRO A 260 -7.38 -18.44 -5.77
N ILE A 261 -7.26 -17.11 -5.77
CA ILE A 261 -5.95 -16.43 -5.66
C ILE A 261 -5.20 -16.84 -4.38
N ALA A 262 -5.92 -17.10 -3.28
CA ALA A 262 -5.36 -17.60 -2.04
C ALA A 262 -4.56 -18.90 -2.22
N ASP A 263 -5.04 -19.80 -3.07
CA ASP A 263 -4.39 -21.09 -3.32
C ASP A 263 -3.10 -20.91 -4.12
N TRP A 264 -3.11 -20.05 -5.13
CA TRP A 264 -1.88 -19.67 -5.85
C TRP A 264 -0.86 -19.00 -4.93
N ALA A 265 -1.32 -18.09 -4.07
CA ALA A 265 -0.45 -17.43 -3.09
C ALA A 265 0.18 -18.44 -2.13
N LYS A 266 -0.58 -19.46 -1.69
CA LYS A 266 -0.06 -20.55 -0.85
C LYS A 266 1.02 -21.35 -1.58
N ASP A 267 0.79 -21.73 -2.83
CA ASP A 267 1.74 -22.51 -3.62
C ASP A 267 3.06 -21.74 -3.82
N VAL A 268 2.97 -20.48 -4.28
CA VAL A 268 4.14 -19.59 -4.47
C VAL A 268 4.91 -19.33 -3.17
N ARG A 269 4.20 -19.13 -2.05
CA ARG A 269 4.85 -18.97 -0.73
C ARG A 269 5.54 -20.24 -0.26
N THR A 270 5.00 -21.41 -0.58
CA THR A 270 5.61 -22.68 -0.20
C THR A 270 6.91 -22.87 -0.98
N LEU A 271 6.90 -22.59 -2.30
CA LEU A 271 8.08 -22.63 -3.17
C LEU A 271 9.22 -21.72 -2.73
N THR A 272 8.90 -20.56 -2.14
CA THR A 272 9.90 -19.60 -1.69
C THR A 272 10.49 -19.95 -0.31
N ARG A 273 9.79 -20.75 0.49
CA ARG A 273 10.23 -21.15 1.85
C ARG A 273 10.94 -22.49 1.86
N ASN A 274 10.42 -23.47 1.13
CA ASN A 274 10.95 -24.81 1.00
C ASN A 274 10.95 -25.18 -0.49
N ASN A 275 12.02 -25.79 -1.01
CA ASN A 275 12.01 -26.41 -2.35
C ASN A 275 11.18 -27.71 -2.33
N ASP A 276 9.96 -27.64 -1.79
CA ASP A 276 9.05 -28.76 -1.68
C ASP A 276 8.55 -29.15 -3.08
N LYS A 277 8.49 -30.46 -3.34
CA LYS A 277 8.23 -31.00 -4.68
C LYS A 277 6.76 -30.83 -5.09
N THR A 278 5.83 -30.93 -4.16
CA THR A 278 4.39 -30.91 -4.45
C THR A 278 3.88 -29.55 -4.97
N PRO A 279 4.23 -28.39 -4.38
CA PRO A 279 3.87 -27.09 -4.95
C PRO A 279 4.55 -26.79 -6.29
N ALA A 280 5.76 -27.33 -6.50
CA ALA A 280 6.49 -27.19 -7.76
C ALA A 280 5.78 -27.92 -8.90
N GLU A 281 5.34 -29.16 -8.64
CA GLU A 281 4.55 -29.95 -9.59
C GLU A 281 3.19 -29.28 -9.87
N ALA A 282 2.49 -28.78 -8.85
CA ALA A 282 1.20 -28.10 -9.03
C ALA A 282 1.33 -26.85 -9.91
N LEU A 283 2.38 -26.04 -9.70
CA LEU A 283 2.63 -24.84 -10.50
C LEU A 283 3.06 -25.20 -11.93
N ARG A 284 3.91 -26.22 -12.10
CA ARG A 284 4.31 -26.74 -13.41
C ARG A 284 3.11 -27.22 -14.22
N LEU A 285 2.26 -28.07 -13.63
CA LEU A 285 1.04 -28.58 -14.26
C LEU A 285 0.09 -27.45 -14.66
N ALA A 286 -0.04 -26.42 -13.82
CA ALA A 286 -0.85 -25.26 -14.14
C ALA A 286 -0.29 -24.48 -15.34
N VAL A 287 1.03 -24.27 -15.39
CA VAL A 287 1.68 -23.60 -16.53
C VAL A 287 1.58 -24.45 -17.79
N GLU A 288 1.82 -25.76 -17.71
CA GLU A 288 1.70 -26.69 -18.83
C GLU A 288 0.28 -26.71 -19.42
N GLN A 289 -0.76 -26.69 -18.57
CA GLN A 289 -2.14 -26.56 -19.02
C GLN A 289 -2.38 -25.23 -19.75
N ILE A 290 -1.79 -24.13 -19.27
CA ILE A 290 -1.91 -22.82 -19.91
C ILE A 290 -1.15 -22.80 -21.25
N GLU A 291 0.07 -23.32 -21.30
CA GLU A 291 0.88 -23.43 -22.52
C GLU A 291 0.17 -24.30 -23.57
N GLY A 292 -0.40 -25.44 -23.17
CA GLY A 292 -1.18 -26.31 -24.05
C GLY A 292 -2.41 -25.62 -24.65
N LEU A 293 -3.07 -24.73 -23.90
CA LEU A 293 -4.17 -23.90 -24.42
C LEU A 293 -3.69 -22.86 -25.45
N TYR A 294 -2.49 -22.30 -25.28
CA TYR A 294 -1.91 -21.38 -26.26
C TYR A 294 -1.40 -22.09 -27.52
N GLY A 295 -0.84 -23.29 -27.38
CA GLY A 295 -0.38 -24.12 -28.51
C GLY A 295 -1.52 -24.57 -29.43
N ALA A 296 -2.69 -24.88 -28.86
CA ALA A 296 -3.88 -25.27 -29.62
C ALA A 296 -4.56 -24.13 -30.39
N GLN A 297 -4.27 -22.86 -30.07
CA GLN A 297 -4.81 -21.69 -30.77
C GLN A 297 -3.96 -21.27 -32.00
N HIS A 298 -2.82 -21.93 -32.21
CA HIS A 298 -1.88 -21.64 -33.32
C HIS A 298 -1.63 -22.83 -34.25
N THR A 299 -2.50 -23.85 -34.19
CA THR A 299 -2.58 -25.00 -35.12
C THR A 299 -3.96 -25.06 -35.76
#